data_AF-A0A158JQN3-F1
#
_entry.id   AF-A0A158JQN3-F1
#
_cell.length_a   1.000
_cell.length_b   1.000
_cell.length_c   1.000
_cell.angle_alpha   90.00
_cell.angle_beta   90.00
_cell.angle_gamma   90.00
#
_symmetry.space_group_name_H-M   'P 1'
#
loop_
_entity.id
_entity.type
_entity.pdbx_description
1 polymer ?
#
loop_
_entity_poly.entity_id
_entity_poly.type
_entity_poly.pdbx_seq_one_letter_code
_entity_poly.pdbx_strand_id
1 'polypeptide(L)' 'MIREAVEMFGFDRSMFASNFPVGNLSASLTAIVADVLAAVPKAAESDLCKLFAGTAQRFYRID' A
#
# COMPACT_ATOMS: atom_id res chain seq x y z
N MET A 1 -4.18 11.13 -4.25
CA MET A 1 -3.86 10.04 -5.20
C MET A 1 -4.01 8.65 -4.61
N ILE A 2 -3.45 8.35 -3.42
CA ILE A 2 -3.50 6.99 -2.83
C ILE A 2 -4.95 6.53 -2.59
N ARG A 3 -5.77 7.38 -1.96
CA ARG A 3 -7.18 7.09 -1.66
C ARG A 3 -7.96 6.78 -2.93
N GLU A 4 -7.80 7.62 -3.95
CA GLU A 4 -8.50 7.53 -5.22
C GLU A 4 -8.13 6.26 -5.99
N ALA A 5 -6.85 5.85 -5.93
CA ALA A 5 -6.41 4.58 -6.52
C ALA A 5 -7.09 3.39 -5.82
N VAL A 6 -7.11 3.40 -4.48
CA VAL A 6 -7.77 2.33 -3.71
C VAL A 6 -9.28 2.32 -3.95
N GLU A 7 -9.94 3.48 -4.04
CA GLU A 7 -11.37 3.59 -4.35
C GLU A 7 -11.70 3.09 -5.77
N MET A 8 -10.84 3.38 -6.75
CA MET A 8 -11.05 2.98 -8.14
C MET A 8 -10.77 1.49 -8.38
N PHE A 9 -9.69 0.96 -7.80
CA PHE A 9 -9.22 -0.41 -8.09
C PHE A 9 -9.59 -1.45 -7.04
N GLY A 10 -9.85 -1.01 -5.81
CA GLY A 10 -10.07 -1.86 -4.65
C GLY A 10 -8.75 -2.34 -4.01
N PHE A 11 -8.85 -2.76 -2.74
CA PHE A 11 -7.74 -3.33 -1.97
C PHE A 11 -7.18 -4.62 -2.58
N ASP A 12 -8.02 -5.40 -3.26
CA ASP A 12 -7.61 -6.65 -3.92
C ASP A 12 -6.79 -6.45 -5.20
N ARG A 13 -6.65 -5.21 -5.69
CA ARG A 13 -5.83 -4.85 -6.86
C ARG A 13 -4.86 -3.69 -6.62
N SER A 14 -4.70 -3.29 -5.37
CA SER A 14 -3.74 -2.24 -4.96
C SER A 14 -2.69 -2.86 -4.03
N MET A 15 -1.43 -2.43 -4.15
CA MET A 15 -0.35 -2.90 -3.27
C MET A 15 0.61 -1.76 -2.91
N PHE A 16 1.17 -1.82 -1.70
CA PHE A 16 2.23 -0.93 -1.25
C PHE A 16 3.57 -1.25 -1.93
N ALA A 17 4.31 -0.20 -2.30
CA ALA A 17 5.70 -0.31 -2.71
C ALA A 17 6.47 0.95 -2.28
N SER A 18 7.61 0.78 -1.62
CA SER A 18 8.42 1.89 -1.08
C SER A 18 9.29 2.58 -2.11
N ASN A 19 9.52 1.94 -3.27
CA ASN A 19 10.50 2.35 -4.27
C ASN A 19 11.93 2.53 -3.68
N PHE A 20 12.27 1.79 -2.62
CA PHE A 20 13.59 1.90 -1.99
C PHE A 20 14.70 1.35 -2.91
N PRO A 21 15.90 2.00 -2.98
CA PRO A 21 16.30 3.17 -2.21
C PRO A 21 15.80 4.51 -2.78
N VAL A 22 15.37 4.58 -4.04
CA VAL A 22 14.99 5.85 -4.72
C VAL A 22 13.96 6.67 -3.93
N GLY A 23 12.99 6.04 -3.28
CA GLY A 23 11.99 6.72 -2.44
C GLY A 23 12.58 7.53 -1.29
N ASN A 24 13.78 7.20 -0.81
CA ASN A 24 14.46 7.92 0.27
C ASN A 24 14.88 9.35 -0.10
N LEU A 25 14.89 9.68 -1.40
CA LEU A 25 15.16 11.03 -1.90
C LEU A 25 14.01 11.99 -1.55
N SER A 26 12.81 11.47 -1.28
CA SER A 26 11.62 12.27 -0.97
C SER A 26 11.14 12.12 0.47
N ALA A 27 11.19 10.91 1.03
CA ALA A 27 10.69 10.65 2.38
C ALA A 27 11.33 9.41 3.01
N SER A 28 11.37 9.32 4.34
CA SER A 28 11.75 8.08 5.02
C SER A 28 10.73 6.98 4.75
N LEU A 29 11.17 5.71 4.83
CA LEU A 29 10.26 4.57 4.67
C LEU A 29 9.06 4.66 5.64
N THR A 30 9.31 5.07 6.88
CA THR A 30 8.27 5.25 7.91
C THR A 30 7.27 6.34 7.55
N ALA A 31 7.74 7.46 6.96
CA ALA A 31 6.85 8.52 6.49
C ALA A 31 5.99 8.04 5.31
N ILE A 32 6.57 7.31 4.35
CA ILE A 32 5.82 6.76 3.20
C ILE A 32 4.71 5.80 3.69
N VAL A 33 5.00 4.94 4.67
CA VAL A 33 3.99 4.03 5.26
C VAL A 33 2.90 4.83 5.98
N ALA A 34 3.27 5.86 6.76
CA ALA A 34 2.32 6.71 7.46
C ALA A 34 1.38 7.45 6.48
N ASP A 35 1.91 7.95 5.36
CA ASP A 35 1.12 8.63 4.32
C ASP A 35 0.08 7.68 3.69
N VAL A 36 0.46 6.42 3.45
CA VAL A 36 -0.48 5.40 2.94
C VAL A 36 -1.58 5.11 3.94
N LEU A 37 -1.26 4.93 5.22
CA LEU A 37 -2.27 4.70 6.26
C LEU A 37 -3.20 5.90 6.43
N ALA A 38 -2.66 7.12 6.42
CA ALA A 38 -3.44 8.36 6.49
C ALA A 38 -4.36 8.53 5.28
N ALA A 39 -4.01 7.98 4.12
CA ALA A 39 -4.84 7.99 2.93
C ALA A 39 -6.04 7.05 3.02
N VAL A 40 -6.05 6.04 3.89
CA VAL A 40 -7.16 5.07 4.06
C VAL A 40 -7.58 4.91 5.52
N PRO A 41 -8.00 5.98 6.22
CA PRO A 41 -8.15 6.00 7.69
C PRO A 41 -9.29 5.13 8.22
N LYS A 42 -10.17 4.62 7.35
CA LYS A 42 -11.30 3.74 7.69
C LYS A 42 -11.15 2.32 7.15
N ALA A 43 -9.98 1.97 6.62
CA ALA A 43 -9.71 0.63 6.13
C ALA A 43 -9.82 -0.38 7.29
N ALA A 44 -10.48 -1.49 7.05
CA ALA A 44 -10.41 -2.62 7.96
C ALA A 44 -8.99 -3.20 7.97
N GLU A 45 -8.61 -3.86 9.07
CA GLU A 45 -7.32 -4.54 9.16
C GLU A 45 -7.10 -5.54 8.02
N SER A 46 -8.14 -6.29 7.64
CA SER A 46 -8.11 -7.24 6.52
C SER A 46 -7.78 -6.56 5.18
N ASP A 47 -8.26 -5.33 4.96
CA ASP A 47 -7.97 -4.56 3.77
C ASP A 47 -6.54 -4.01 3.77
N LEU A 48 -6.03 -3.60 4.94
CA LEU A 48 -4.63 -3.23 5.10
C LEU A 48 -3.70 -4.44 4.85
N CYS A 49 -4.07 -5.63 5.33
CA CYS A 49 -3.31 -6.86 5.06
C CYS A 49 -3.25 -7.15 3.56
N LYS A 50 -4.33 -6.94 2.80
CA LYS A 50 -4.29 -7.05 1.33
C LYS A 50 -3.34 -6.01 0.73
N LEU A 51 -3.47 -4.74 1.11
CA LEU A 51 -2.67 -3.65 0.56
C LEU A 51 -1.17 -3.82 0.82
N PHE A 52 -0.78 -4.25 2.01
CA PHE A 52 0.62 -4.33 2.40
C PHE A 52 1.29 -5.68 2.08
N ALA A 53 0.53 -6.75 1.86
CA ALA A 53 1.10 -8.06 1.58
C ALA A 53 0.23 -8.93 0.66
N GLY A 54 -1.04 -9.13 1.01
CA GLY A 54 -1.88 -10.17 0.40
C GLY A 54 -2.07 -10.02 -1.10
N THR A 55 -2.20 -8.79 -1.61
CA THR A 55 -2.35 -8.55 -3.05
C THR A 55 -1.05 -8.86 -3.79
N ALA A 56 0.10 -8.47 -3.24
CA ALA A 56 1.40 -8.81 -3.81
C ALA A 56 1.67 -10.32 -3.78
N GLN A 57 1.36 -10.99 -2.66
CA GLN A 57 1.50 -12.45 -2.52
C GLN A 57 0.72 -13.20 -3.60
N ARG A 58 -0.57 -12.86 -3.79
CA ARG A 58 -1.39 -13.50 -4.82
C ARG A 58 -0.94 -13.17 -6.24
N PHE A 59 -0.61 -11.91 -6.51
CA PHE A 59 -0.25 -11.46 -7.85
C PHE A 59 1.09 -12.03 -8.30
N TYR A 60 2.10 -12.00 -7.42
CA TYR A 60 3.43 -12.50 -7.70
C TYR A 60 3.63 -13.99 -7.36
N ARG A 61 2.61 -14.66 -6.81
CA ARG A 61 2.65 -16.08 -6.41
C ARG A 61 3.78 -16.36 -5.41
N ILE A 62 3.82 -15.56 -4.35
CA ILE A 62 4.80 -15.68 -3.26
C ILE A 62 4.18 -16.57 -2.17
N ASP A 63 4.92 -17.60 -1.76
CA ASP A 63 4.59 -18.53 -0.67
C ASP A 63 5.18 -18.09 0.68
#